data_AF-A0A2P7TFL6-F1
#
_entry.id   AF-A0A2P7TFL6-F1
#
_cell.length_a   1.000
_cell.length_b   1.000
_cell.length_c   1.000
_cell.angle_alpha   90.00
_cell.angle_beta   90.00
_cell.angle_gamma   90.00
#
_symmetry.space_group_name_H-M   'P 1'
#
loop_
_entity.id
_entity.type
_entity.pdbx_description
1 polymer ?
#
loop_
_entity_poly.entity_id
_entity_poly.type
_entity_poly.pdbx_seq_one_letter_code
_entity_poly.pdbx_strand_id
1 'polypeptide(L)'
;MSNFTDNVKTSVQSGAQKTMRFIKRLLLVLVILTVLASVAYYFISGMTFSEGNRAGYLVKISKKGMVFKTYEGQLNLAGGMSGLADMSAQNVWAFTAADEATYLELQK
;
A
#
# COMPACT_ATOMS: atom_id res chain seq x y z
N MET A 1 13.22 50.86 -41.66
CA MET A 1 13.87 50.20 -40.51
C MET A 1 12.91 49.23 -39.77
N SER A 2 11.59 49.48 -39.77
CA SER A 2 10.56 48.63 -39.14
C SER A 2 10.47 47.19 -39.70
N ASN A 3 10.55 47.02 -41.03
CA ASN A 3 10.44 45.69 -41.66
C ASN A 3 11.53 44.69 -41.21
N PHE A 4 12.71 45.19 -40.83
CA PHE A 4 13.81 44.34 -40.35
C PHE A 4 13.60 43.91 -38.90
N THR A 5 13.14 44.83 -38.04
CA THR A 5 12.85 44.54 -36.64
C THR A 5 11.69 43.57 -36.48
N ASP A 6 10.69 43.65 -37.36
CA ASP A 6 9.54 42.75 -37.33
C ASP A 6 9.93 41.32 -37.73
N ASN A 7 10.78 41.15 -38.75
CA ASN A 7 11.25 39.85 -39.23
C ASN A 7 12.15 39.13 -38.20
N VAL A 8 13.01 39.89 -37.51
CA VAL A 8 13.81 39.38 -36.37
C VAL A 8 12.90 38.95 -35.21
N LYS A 9 11.83 39.70 -34.93
CA LYS A 9 10.86 39.32 -33.87
C LYS A 9 10.12 38.03 -34.22
N THR A 10 9.64 37.85 -35.45
CA THR A 10 8.92 36.63 -35.88
C THR A 10 9.81 35.39 -35.87
N SER A 11 11.07 35.51 -36.29
CA SER A 11 12.03 34.39 -36.27
C SER A 11 12.37 33.95 -34.84
N VAL A 12 12.62 34.89 -33.93
CA VAL A 12 12.84 34.59 -32.50
C VAL A 12 11.60 34.00 -31.84
N GLN A 13 10.41 34.55 -32.13
CA GLN A 13 9.14 34.10 -31.55
C GLN A 13 8.73 32.72 -32.06
N SER A 14 9.04 32.37 -33.32
CA SER A 14 8.78 31.03 -33.87
C SER A 14 9.71 29.96 -33.27
N GLY A 15 10.98 30.29 -33.02
CA GLY A 15 11.93 29.43 -32.30
C GLY A 15 11.47 29.17 -30.86
N ALA A 16 11.09 30.23 -30.13
CA ALA A 16 10.56 30.12 -28.78
C ALA A 16 9.28 29.27 -28.71
N GLN A 17 8.34 29.43 -29.65
CA GLN A 17 7.11 28.63 -29.68
C GLN A 17 7.36 27.14 -29.97
N LYS A 18 8.33 26.83 -30.83
CA LYS A 18 8.69 25.44 -31.16
C LYS A 18 9.31 24.74 -29.94
N THR A 19 10.22 25.41 -29.24
CA THR A 19 10.82 24.92 -27.98
C THR A 19 9.78 24.73 -26.88
N MET A 20 8.86 25.68 -26.70
CA MET A 20 7.79 25.56 -25.69
C MET A 20 6.83 24.41 -25.98
N ARG A 21 6.51 24.14 -27.25
CA ARG A 21 5.70 22.97 -27.64
C ARG A 21 6.44 21.66 -27.37
N PHE A 22 7.75 21.61 -27.59
CA PHE A 22 8.58 20.45 -27.27
C PHE A 22 8.65 20.21 -25.76
N ILE A 23 8.93 21.24 -24.96
CA ILE A 23 8.99 21.15 -23.49
C ILE A 23 7.64 20.71 -22.92
N LYS A 24 6.51 21.25 -23.41
CA LYS A 24 5.18 20.81 -22.97
C LYS A 24 4.92 19.32 -23.26
N ARG A 25 5.31 18.83 -24.43
CA ARG A 25 5.21 17.41 -24.78
C ARG A 25 6.12 16.55 -23.90
N LEU A 26 7.34 16.99 -23.68
CA LEU A 26 8.30 16.30 -22.81
C LEU A 26 7.78 16.19 -21.37
N LEU A 27 7.28 17.29 -20.80
CA LEU A 27 6.69 17.30 -19.46
C LEU A 27 5.47 16.37 -19.37
N LEU A 28 4.60 16.37 -20.39
CA LEU A 28 3.43 15.49 -20.42
C LEU A 28 3.85 14.00 -20.45
N VAL A 29 4.84 13.64 -21.27
CA VAL A 29 5.38 12.28 -21.30
C VAL A 29 6.00 11.90 -19.96
N LEU A 30 6.75 12.81 -19.34
CA LEU A 30 7.41 12.56 -18.06
C LEU A 30 6.38 12.32 -16.95
N VAL A 31 5.32 13.14 -16.88
CA VAL A 31 4.20 12.94 -15.95
C VAL A 31 3.54 11.58 -16.14
N ILE A 32 3.25 11.18 -17.39
CA ILE A 32 2.64 9.88 -17.69
C ILE A 32 3.55 8.74 -17.21
N LEU A 33 4.86 8.81 -17.52
CA LEU A 33 5.82 7.81 -17.08
C LEU A 33 5.92 7.72 -15.56
N THR A 34 5.94 8.86 -14.85
CA THR A 34 5.95 8.88 -13.39
C THR A 34 4.71 8.22 -12.82
N VAL A 35 3.52 8.55 -13.33
CA VAL A 35 2.25 7.93 -12.88
C VAL A 35 2.28 6.41 -13.09
N LEU A 36 2.68 5.96 -14.29
CA LEU A 36 2.77 4.52 -14.58
C LEU A 36 3.76 3.81 -13.66
N ALA A 37 4.94 4.40 -13.43
CA ALA A 37 5.95 3.86 -12.52
C ALA A 37 5.44 3.80 -11.07
N SER A 38 4.75 4.84 -10.60
CA SER A 38 4.15 4.86 -9.26
C SER A 38 3.08 3.79 -9.08
N VAL A 39 2.21 3.60 -10.08
CA VAL A 39 1.19 2.55 -10.06
C VAL A 39 1.85 1.17 -10.03
N ALA A 40 2.82 0.92 -10.91
CA ALA A 40 3.57 -0.34 -10.92
C ALA A 40 4.28 -0.60 -9.58
N TYR A 41 4.94 0.42 -9.03
CA TYR A 41 5.60 0.32 -7.72
C TYR A 41 4.62 0.00 -6.60
N TYR A 42 3.44 0.62 -6.57
CA TYR A 42 2.42 0.32 -5.56
C TYR A 42 2.03 -1.16 -5.58
N PHE A 43 1.75 -1.72 -6.75
CA PHE A 43 1.42 -3.14 -6.88
C PHE A 43 2.59 -4.07 -6.52
N ILE A 44 3.81 -3.73 -6.95
CA ILE A 44 5.01 -4.56 -6.69
C ILE A 44 5.42 -4.51 -5.22
N SER A 45 5.36 -3.34 -4.58
CA SER A 45 5.73 -3.17 -3.17
C SER A 45 4.81 -3.92 -2.21
N GLY A 46 3.55 -4.16 -2.62
CA GLY A 46 2.61 -5.00 -1.88
C GLY A 46 2.82 -6.51 -2.08
N MET A 47 3.65 -6.92 -3.05
CA MET A 47 4.03 -8.32 -3.25
C MET A 47 5.16 -8.71 -2.30
N THR A 48 4.91 -8.66 -1.00
CA THR A 48 5.82 -9.27 -0.02
C THR A 48 5.54 -10.76 0.05
N PHE A 49 6.36 -11.57 -0.64
CA PHE A 49 6.34 -13.02 -0.50
C PHE A 49 7.08 -13.41 0.79
N SER A 50 6.40 -13.27 1.93
CA SER A 50 6.87 -13.81 3.21
C SER A 50 5.87 -14.85 3.66
N GLU A 51 6.22 -16.12 3.42
CA GLU A 51 5.49 -17.26 3.96
C GLU A 51 6.00 -17.52 5.39
N GLY A 52 5.10 -17.46 6.37
CA GLY A 52 5.41 -17.72 7.76
C GLY A 52 4.15 -17.96 8.57
N ASN A 53 4.23 -18.85 9.57
CA ASN A 53 3.19 -19.04 10.56
C ASN A 53 3.73 -18.65 11.95
N ARG A 54 2.84 -18.27 12.87
CA ARG A 54 3.19 -18.25 14.30
C ARG A 54 2.27 -19.21 15.00
N ALA A 55 2.85 -20.10 15.80
CA ALA A 55 2.12 -21.05 16.62
C ALA A 55 1.99 -20.49 18.04
N GLY A 56 0.83 -20.71 18.65
CA GLY A 56 0.51 -20.29 20.01
C GLY A 56 -0.79 -20.91 20.47
N TYR A 57 -1.15 -20.69 21.73
CA TYR A 57 -2.42 -21.16 22.27
C TYR A 57 -3.51 -20.12 22.02
N LEU A 58 -4.65 -20.56 21.47
CA LEU A 58 -5.81 -19.69 21.31
C LEU A 58 -6.37 -19.33 22.68
N VAL A 59 -6.36 -18.04 23.01
CA VAL A 59 -6.87 -17.50 24.28
C VAL A 59 -8.34 -17.12 24.14
N LYS A 60 -8.69 -16.51 23.01
CA LYS A 60 -10.02 -15.96 22.77
C LYS A 60 -10.27 -15.80 21.28
N ILE A 61 -11.51 -16.02 20.88
CA ILE A 61 -12.04 -15.65 19.56
C ILE A 61 -13.43 -15.04 19.73
N SER A 62 -13.77 -13.98 18.99
CA SER A 62 -15.04 -13.27 19.16
C SER A 62 -15.50 -12.55 17.89
N LYS A 63 -16.78 -12.67 17.56
CA LYS A 63 -17.44 -11.90 16.49
C LYS A 63 -17.83 -10.52 17.04
N LYS A 64 -17.21 -9.45 16.56
CA LYS A 64 -17.39 -8.08 17.10
C LYS A 64 -17.64 -7.07 15.99
N GLY A 65 -18.29 -5.95 16.33
CA GLY A 65 -18.65 -4.88 15.40
C GLY A 65 -20.16 -4.57 15.41
N MET A 66 -20.51 -3.31 15.15
CA MET A 66 -21.91 -2.86 15.16
C MET A 66 -22.59 -2.98 13.79
N VAL A 67 -21.93 -2.49 12.74
CA VAL A 67 -22.46 -2.52 11.35
C VAL A 67 -21.75 -3.59 10.53
N PHE A 68 -20.42 -3.60 10.54
CA PHE A 68 -19.60 -4.64 9.92
C PHE A 68 -19.00 -5.50 11.03
N LYS A 69 -19.33 -6.80 11.03
CA LYS A 69 -18.81 -7.75 12.02
C LYS A 69 -17.56 -8.43 11.50
N THR A 70 -16.54 -8.52 12.35
CA THR A 70 -15.28 -9.21 12.09
C THR A 70 -15.03 -10.28 13.16
N TYR A 71 -14.16 -11.24 12.85
CA TYR A 71 -13.82 -12.35 13.73
C TYR A 71 -12.44 -12.10 14.37
N GLU A 72 -12.43 -11.52 15.56
CA GLU A 72 -11.20 -11.10 16.23
C GLU A 72 -10.74 -12.14 17.24
N GLY A 73 -9.48 -12.56 17.14
CA GLY A 73 -8.83 -13.57 17.94
C GLY A 73 -7.57 -13.10 18.64
N GLN A 74 -7.17 -13.83 19.68
CA GLN A 74 -5.95 -13.61 20.44
C GLN A 74 -5.22 -14.94 20.65
N LEU A 75 -3.95 -15.00 20.24
CA LEU A 75 -3.02 -16.10 20.49
C LEU A 75 -2.06 -15.71 21.62
N ASN A 76 -1.79 -16.63 22.55
CA ASN A 76 -0.67 -16.53 23.47
C ASN A 76 0.54 -17.25 22.87
N LEU A 77 1.61 -16.49 22.63
CA LEU A 77 2.87 -16.95 22.06
C LEU A 77 3.92 -17.36 23.11
N ALA A 78 3.62 -17.18 24.41
CA ALA A 78 4.49 -17.67 25.48
C ALA A 78 4.57 -19.20 25.37
N GLY A 79 5.74 -19.71 24.99
CA GLY A 79 5.98 -21.14 24.74
C GLY A 79 5.45 -22.00 25.89
N GLY A 80 4.60 -22.97 25.56
CA GLY A 80 3.81 -23.76 26.51
C GLY A 80 4.59 -24.77 27.36
N MET A 81 5.79 -24.46 27.85
CA MET A 81 6.61 -25.43 28.58
C MET A 81 6.66 -25.23 30.10
N SER A 82 6.11 -24.14 30.66
CA SER A 82 6.29 -23.85 32.09
C SER A 82 5.03 -23.35 32.78
N GLY A 83 3.88 -24.04 32.65
CA GLY A 83 2.74 -23.99 33.61
C GLY A 83 2.09 -22.63 33.95
N LEU A 84 2.65 -21.54 33.46
CA LEU A 84 2.32 -20.15 33.68
C LEU A 84 2.14 -19.61 32.28
N ALA A 85 0.88 -19.55 31.84
CA ALA A 85 0.53 -18.78 30.68
C ALA A 85 0.88 -17.32 31.01
N ASP A 86 2.05 -16.86 30.59
CA ASP A 86 2.37 -15.44 30.69
C ASP A 86 1.40 -14.70 29.78
N MET A 87 0.38 -14.11 30.41
CA MET A 87 -0.65 -13.31 29.78
C MET A 87 -0.22 -11.85 29.66
N SER A 88 1.08 -11.54 29.85
CA SER A 88 1.61 -10.21 29.60
C SER A 88 1.29 -9.78 28.17
N ALA A 89 1.01 -8.49 27.99
CA ALA A 89 0.67 -7.93 26.68
C ALA A 89 1.75 -8.17 25.61
N GLN A 90 2.97 -8.51 26.02
CA GLN A 90 4.08 -8.81 25.12
C GLN A 90 3.93 -10.17 24.42
N ASN A 91 3.18 -11.10 25.01
CA ASN A 91 3.01 -12.46 24.49
C ASN A 91 1.64 -12.68 23.83
N VAL A 92 0.78 -11.66 23.78
CA VAL A 92 -0.54 -11.75 23.15
C VAL A 92 -0.48 -11.20 21.72
N TRP A 93 -0.78 -12.05 20.76
CA TRP A 93 -0.91 -11.67 19.36
C TRP A 93 -2.38 -11.61 18.94
N ALA A 94 -2.83 -10.41 18.57
CA ALA A 94 -4.17 -10.22 18.00
C ALA A 94 -4.17 -10.54 16.50
N PHE A 95 -5.21 -11.24 16.04
CA PHE A 95 -5.41 -11.58 14.63
C PHE A 95 -6.90 -11.53 14.27
N THR A 96 -7.19 -11.49 12.97
CA THR A 96 -8.55 -11.56 12.43
C THR A 96 -8.68 -12.83 11.59
N ALA A 97 -9.70 -13.65 11.85
CA ALA A 97 -9.99 -14.80 11.00
C ALA A 97 -10.66 -14.35 9.69
N ALA A 98 -10.27 -14.98 8.58
CA ALA A 98 -10.71 -14.56 7.24
C ALA A 98 -12.21 -14.78 6.99
N ASP A 99 -12.79 -15.82 7.59
CA ASP A 99 -14.14 -16.28 7.29
C ASP A 99 -14.83 -16.94 8.50
N GLU A 100 -16.14 -17.18 8.34
CA GLU A 100 -16.99 -17.76 9.39
C GLU A 100 -16.70 -19.24 9.66
N ALA A 101 -16.27 -20.02 8.66
CA ALA A 101 -15.94 -21.42 8.86
C ALA A 101 -14.71 -21.56 9.76
N THR A 102 -13.66 -20.77 9.50
CA THR A 102 -12.48 -20.68 10.37
C THR A 102 -12.86 -20.24 11.79
N TYR A 103 -13.76 -19.25 11.92
CA TYR A 103 -14.25 -18.80 13.23
C TYR A 103 -14.96 -19.89 14.04
N LEU A 104 -15.76 -20.74 13.38
CA LEU A 104 -16.47 -21.85 14.02
C LEU A 104 -15.54 -23.00 14.38
N GLU A 105 -14.50 -23.24 13.57
CA GLU A 105 -13.48 -24.24 13.87
C GLU A 105 -12.69 -23.89 15.13
N LEU A 106 -12.29 -22.63 15.27
CA LEU A 106 -11.52 -22.12 16.42
C LEU A 106 -12.32 -22.06 17.75
N GLN A 107 -13.62 -22.30 17.72
CA GLN A 107 -14.47 -22.32 18.93
C GLN A 107 -14.60 -23.70 19.57
N LYS A 108 -14.19 -24.76 18.87
CA LYS A 108 -14.25 -26.13 19.37
C LYS A 108 -13.14 -26.39 20.37
#